data_AF-A0A8H7Z8G8-F1
#
_entry.id   AF-A0A8H7Z8G8-F1
#
_cell.length_a   1.000
_cell.length_b   1.000
_cell.length_c   1.000
_cell.angle_alpha   90.00
_cell.angle_beta   90.00
_cell.angle_gamma   90.00
#
_symmetry.space_group_name_H-M   'P 1'
#
loop_
_entity.id
_entity.type
_entity.pdbx_description
1 polymer ?
#
loop_
_entity_poly.entity_id
_entity_poly.type
_entity_poly.pdbx_seq_one_letter_code
_entity_poly.pdbx_strand_id
1 'polypeptide(L)'
;MSCEDEHHHGHGGHGNHNHDHDHSHVAPIPTSASQSLNSKIDTFKVSALNMANTSDDLAKVFKSPAKKYEINPTIKSDCDEQLIINIPFLNGSVKLYSLILRTNGNSYCPKTIKLFKNDKMIDFDNIESKKPVQTLTHPQIGVADDVEESEDIVESDNDFVEHFLQRHKFTGVQQLTIFISDIYDESEDQCRIHSIELRGEFTELNKDPVITIYESAANPADHKNLTAADYQNNIQFGS
;
A
#
# COMPACT_ATOMS: atom_id res chain seq x y z
N MET A 1 -50.21 -22.60 61.49
CA MET A 1 -49.37 -23.59 60.79
C MET A 1 -48.51 -22.76 59.83
N SER A 2 -47.42 -22.09 60.22
CA SER A 2 -46.08 -22.54 60.67
C SER A 2 -45.46 -23.61 59.78
N CYS A 3 -44.34 -23.26 59.14
CA CYS A 3 -43.13 -23.99 58.66
C CYS A 3 -42.34 -22.93 57.83
N GLU A 4 -41.20 -22.33 58.24
CA GLU A 4 -39.82 -22.89 58.34
C GLU A 4 -39.37 -23.46 56.97
N ASP A 5 -38.17 -23.28 56.40
CA ASP A 5 -36.82 -23.08 56.95
C ASP A 5 -35.84 -22.74 55.80
N GLU A 6 -34.60 -22.38 56.14
CA GLU A 6 -33.54 -21.86 55.26
C GLU A 6 -32.60 -22.91 54.57
N HIS A 7 -31.72 -22.38 53.68
CA HIS A 7 -30.36 -22.79 53.22
C HIS A 7 -30.01 -24.27 52.88
N HIS A 8 -29.43 -24.53 51.69
CA HIS A 8 -28.02 -24.97 51.50
C HIS A 8 -27.61 -25.36 50.05
N HIS A 9 -26.29 -25.30 49.84
CA HIS A 9 -25.43 -25.38 48.65
C HIS A 9 -25.46 -26.66 47.79
N GLY A 10 -25.02 -26.53 46.53
CA GLY A 10 -24.59 -27.65 45.68
C GLY A 10 -23.64 -27.23 44.55
N HIS A 11 -22.36 -27.62 44.66
CA HIS A 11 -21.27 -27.42 43.70
C HIS A 11 -21.36 -28.34 42.46
N GLY A 12 -20.84 -27.85 41.33
CA GLY A 12 -20.41 -28.63 40.17
C GLY A 12 -20.48 -27.78 38.91
N GLY A 13 -19.53 -27.68 38.01
CA GLY A 13 -18.22 -28.28 37.82
C GLY A 13 -17.71 -27.71 36.49
N HIS A 14 -16.41 -27.46 36.40
CA HIS A 14 -15.58 -27.32 35.20
C HIS A 14 -16.24 -26.93 33.86
N GLY A 15 -16.02 -25.67 33.48
CA GLY A 15 -16.13 -25.21 32.10
C GLY A 15 -15.10 -24.14 31.86
N ASN A 16 -13.83 -24.52 31.73
CA ASN A 16 -12.75 -23.63 31.31
C ASN A 16 -12.94 -23.32 29.81
N HIS A 17 -13.87 -22.42 29.51
CA HIS A 17 -13.99 -21.82 28.19
C HIS A 17 -12.99 -20.67 28.10
N ASN A 18 -11.75 -21.00 27.74
CA ASN A 18 -10.89 -20.06 27.03
C ASN A 18 -11.54 -19.80 25.66
N HIS A 19 -12.50 -18.89 25.61
CA HIS A 19 -12.79 -18.16 24.40
C HIS A 19 -11.82 -16.99 24.35
N ASP A 20 -10.61 -17.28 23.85
CA ASP A 20 -9.77 -16.28 23.19
C ASP A 20 -10.50 -15.84 21.91
N HIS A 21 -11.48 -14.97 22.09
CA HIS A 21 -11.96 -14.08 21.05
C HIS A 21 -11.77 -12.66 21.58
N ASP A 22 -10.50 -12.28 21.72
CA ASP A 22 -10.10 -10.88 21.65
C ASP A 22 -10.34 -10.37 20.22
N HIS A 23 -11.61 -10.27 19.85
CA HIS A 23 -12.04 -9.29 18.87
C HIS A 23 -12.26 -8.01 19.65
N SER A 24 -11.17 -7.32 19.97
CA SER A 24 -11.27 -5.93 20.38
C SER A 24 -12.06 -5.21 19.29
N HIS A 25 -13.35 -4.95 19.54
CA HIS A 25 -14.22 -4.13 18.69
C HIS A 25 -13.82 -2.66 18.86
N VAL A 26 -12.52 -2.38 18.71
CA VAL A 26 -12.03 -1.03 18.62
C VAL A 26 -12.44 -0.56 17.25
N ALA A 27 -13.41 0.37 17.22
CA ALA A 27 -13.80 1.03 15.99
C ALA A 27 -12.53 1.53 15.28
N PRO A 28 -12.39 1.28 13.97
CA PRO A 28 -11.22 1.71 13.24
C PRO A 28 -11.03 3.21 13.40
N ILE A 29 -9.78 3.63 13.61
CA ILE A 29 -9.46 5.05 13.79
C ILE A 29 -9.86 5.78 12.51
N PRO A 30 -10.75 6.78 12.58
CA PRO A 30 -11.22 7.49 11.40
C PRO A 30 -10.05 8.19 10.70
N THR A 31 -10.21 8.46 9.40
CA THR A 31 -9.30 9.29 8.63
C THR A 31 -9.94 10.64 8.29
N SER A 32 -9.13 11.58 7.81
CA SER A 32 -9.60 12.89 7.34
C SER A 32 -9.09 13.20 5.94
N ALA A 33 -9.80 14.06 5.21
CA ALA A 33 -9.40 14.48 3.86
C ALA A 33 -8.00 15.14 3.81
N SER A 34 -7.55 15.76 4.90
CA SER A 34 -6.19 16.32 5.03
C SER A 34 -5.08 15.26 4.97
N GLN A 35 -5.41 13.98 5.15
CA GLN A 35 -4.49 12.86 5.06
C GLN A 35 -4.41 12.27 3.65
N SER A 36 -5.01 12.92 2.64
CA SER A 36 -4.95 12.47 1.25
C SER A 36 -3.50 12.43 0.74
N LEU A 37 -3.15 11.29 0.14
CA LEU A 37 -1.83 11.03 -0.43
C LEU A 37 -1.78 11.24 -1.94
N ASN A 38 -2.86 11.73 -2.58
CA ASN A 38 -2.92 11.89 -4.04
C ASN A 38 -1.77 12.76 -4.58
N SER A 39 -1.38 13.81 -3.85
CA SER A 39 -0.22 14.66 -4.20
C SER A 39 1.15 13.99 -4.02
N LYS A 40 1.18 12.82 -3.39
CA LYS A 40 2.39 12.05 -3.08
C LYS A 40 2.55 10.81 -3.96
N ILE A 41 1.62 10.56 -4.88
CA ILE A 41 1.68 9.48 -5.86
C ILE A 41 2.53 9.96 -7.05
N ASP A 42 3.44 9.11 -7.53
CA ASP A 42 4.19 9.35 -8.75
C ASP A 42 3.34 8.94 -9.96
N THR A 43 2.41 9.82 -10.37
CA THR A 43 1.40 9.54 -11.40
C THR A 43 2.00 9.14 -12.75
N PHE A 44 3.22 9.57 -13.07
CA PHE A 44 3.93 9.20 -14.29
C PHE A 44 4.42 7.74 -14.30
N LYS A 45 4.52 7.12 -13.12
CA LYS A 45 4.97 5.73 -12.96
C LYS A 45 3.85 4.78 -12.54
N VAL A 46 2.61 5.27 -12.40
CA VAL A 46 1.47 4.40 -12.16
C VAL A 46 1.27 3.51 -13.38
N SER A 47 1.06 2.22 -13.15
CA SER A 47 0.80 1.24 -14.21
C SER A 47 -0.32 0.30 -13.82
N ALA A 48 -0.98 -0.28 -14.82
CA ALA A 48 -1.98 -1.32 -14.61
C ALA A 48 -1.76 -2.48 -15.59
N LEU A 49 -2.13 -3.68 -15.18
CA LEU A 49 -2.19 -4.87 -16.02
C LEU A 49 -3.65 -5.28 -16.19
N ASN A 50 -4.00 -5.75 -17.39
CA ASN A 50 -5.37 -6.05 -17.82
C ASN A 50 -6.31 -4.83 -17.78
N MET A 51 -5.85 -3.66 -18.22
CA MET A 51 -6.66 -2.45 -18.32
C MET A 51 -7.01 -2.15 -19.78
N ALA A 52 -8.30 -1.94 -20.08
CA ALA A 52 -8.79 -1.63 -21.43
C ALA A 52 -8.53 -0.17 -21.84
N ASN A 53 -8.49 0.74 -20.86
CA ASN A 53 -8.25 2.16 -21.09
C ASN A 53 -6.80 2.46 -21.50
N THR A 54 -6.57 3.68 -21.96
CA THR A 54 -5.20 4.16 -22.22
C THR A 54 -4.43 4.39 -20.91
N SER A 55 -3.10 4.31 -20.95
CA SER A 55 -2.26 4.56 -19.77
C SER A 55 -2.45 5.96 -19.17
N ASP A 56 -2.81 6.95 -19.98
CA ASP A 56 -3.06 8.33 -19.54
C ASP A 56 -4.33 8.46 -18.68
N ASP A 57 -5.28 7.54 -18.82
CA ASP A 57 -6.52 7.55 -18.03
C ASP A 57 -6.30 7.07 -16.60
N LEU A 58 -5.33 6.18 -16.39
CA LEU A 58 -5.06 5.60 -15.08
C LEU A 58 -4.67 6.64 -14.03
N ALA A 59 -3.90 7.67 -14.41
CA ALA A 59 -3.56 8.75 -13.49
C ALA A 59 -4.78 9.60 -13.09
N LYS A 60 -5.85 9.62 -13.91
CA LYS A 60 -7.04 10.44 -13.69
C LYS A 60 -7.99 9.87 -12.63
N VAL A 61 -7.80 8.62 -12.17
CA VAL A 61 -8.55 8.05 -11.03
C VAL A 61 -8.20 8.71 -9.71
N PHE A 62 -7.02 9.33 -9.61
CA PHE A 62 -6.58 10.08 -8.44
C PHE A 62 -7.14 11.50 -8.51
N LYS A 63 -8.44 11.61 -8.19
CA LYS A 63 -9.19 12.86 -8.32
C LYS A 63 -8.76 13.89 -7.26
N SER A 64 -8.89 15.17 -7.61
CA SER A 64 -8.85 16.25 -6.62
C SER A 64 -10.20 16.32 -5.88
N PRO A 65 -10.27 16.95 -4.68
CA PRO A 65 -11.53 17.06 -3.94
C PRO A 65 -12.67 17.71 -4.73
N ALA A 66 -12.36 18.67 -5.62
CA ALA A 66 -13.34 19.33 -6.48
C ALA A 66 -13.89 18.44 -7.60
N LYS A 67 -13.16 17.37 -7.95
CA LYS A 67 -13.47 16.45 -9.05
C LYS A 67 -13.86 15.06 -8.56
N LYS A 68 -14.03 14.85 -7.25
CA LYS A 68 -14.32 13.53 -6.69
C LYS A 68 -15.60 12.91 -7.26
N TYR A 69 -16.57 13.75 -7.66
CA TYR A 69 -17.85 13.30 -8.21
C TYR A 69 -17.81 12.99 -9.71
N GLU A 70 -16.74 13.36 -10.43
CA GLU A 70 -16.55 12.97 -11.84
C GLU A 70 -16.30 11.46 -11.91
N ILE A 71 -17.13 10.72 -12.64
CA ILE A 71 -16.98 9.27 -12.78
C ILE A 71 -16.07 8.89 -13.95
N ASN A 72 -15.84 9.82 -14.88
CA ASN A 72 -14.99 9.61 -16.04
C ASN A 72 -13.53 10.08 -15.82
N PRO A 73 -12.52 9.34 -16.32
CA PRO A 73 -12.65 8.07 -17.03
C PRO A 73 -12.94 6.90 -16.06
N THR A 74 -13.85 6.01 -16.46
CA THR A 74 -14.00 4.70 -15.82
C THR A 74 -12.87 3.79 -16.27
N ILE A 75 -12.06 3.30 -15.34
CA ILE A 75 -11.06 2.26 -15.58
C ILE A 75 -11.77 0.91 -15.64
N LYS A 76 -11.57 0.21 -16.75
CA LYS A 76 -12.20 -1.08 -17.06
C LYS A 76 -11.13 -2.14 -17.25
N SER A 77 -11.39 -3.36 -16.80
CA SER A 77 -10.57 -4.49 -17.21
C SER A 77 -10.87 -4.93 -18.65
N ASP A 78 -9.89 -5.57 -19.30
CA ASP A 78 -9.92 -5.82 -20.76
C ASP A 78 -10.35 -7.25 -21.13
N CYS A 79 -9.64 -8.26 -20.61
CA CYS A 79 -9.86 -9.67 -20.99
C CYS A 79 -10.76 -10.44 -20.01
N ASP A 80 -10.70 -10.09 -18.73
CA ASP A 80 -11.43 -10.73 -17.62
C ASP A 80 -11.62 -9.70 -16.49
N GLU A 81 -12.26 -10.09 -15.39
CA GLU A 81 -12.58 -9.21 -14.27
C GLU A 81 -11.36 -8.82 -13.41
N GLN A 82 -10.21 -9.44 -13.65
CA GLN A 82 -9.02 -9.25 -12.84
C GLN A 82 -8.29 -7.97 -13.24
N LEU A 83 -7.82 -7.21 -12.26
CA LEU A 83 -7.10 -5.96 -12.52
C LEU A 83 -5.98 -5.77 -11.51
N ILE A 84 -4.76 -5.50 -11.98
CA ILE A 84 -3.62 -5.15 -11.13
C ILE A 84 -3.28 -3.68 -11.36
N ILE A 85 -3.24 -2.88 -10.29
CA ILE A 85 -2.84 -1.46 -10.33
C ILE A 85 -1.63 -1.25 -9.42
N ASN A 86 -0.55 -0.74 -9.99
CA ASN A 86 0.70 -0.41 -9.32
C ASN A 86 0.79 1.09 -9.09
N ILE A 87 0.85 1.49 -7.81
CA ILE A 87 0.81 2.87 -7.35
C ILE A 87 2.13 3.19 -6.62
N PRO A 88 3.16 3.68 -7.32
CA PRO A 88 4.37 4.18 -6.69
C PRO A 88 4.13 5.54 -6.04
N PHE A 89 4.80 5.78 -4.91
CA PHE A 89 4.86 7.10 -4.28
C PHE A 89 6.10 7.86 -4.75
N LEU A 90 6.07 9.18 -4.59
CA LEU A 90 7.24 10.06 -4.74
C LEU A 90 8.35 9.66 -3.76
N ASN A 91 9.50 10.33 -3.83
CA ASN A 91 10.71 9.99 -3.06
C ASN A 91 10.51 10.07 -1.52
N GLY A 92 9.90 9.04 -0.95
CA GLY A 92 9.44 9.00 0.41
C GLY A 92 8.90 7.63 0.81
N SER A 93 8.53 7.54 2.08
CA SER A 93 7.92 6.38 2.70
C SER A 93 6.54 6.77 3.19
N VAL A 94 5.55 5.94 2.89
CA VAL A 94 4.16 6.13 3.29
C VAL A 94 3.77 5.17 4.39
N LYS A 95 2.95 5.67 5.32
CA LYS A 95 2.17 4.87 6.25
C LYS A 95 0.69 4.95 5.84
N LEU A 96 0.12 3.87 5.30
CA LEU A 96 -1.27 3.88 4.82
C LEU A 96 -2.27 3.65 5.94
N TYR A 97 -3.35 4.43 5.91
CA TYR A 97 -4.45 4.41 6.88
C TYR A 97 -5.71 3.83 6.29
N SER A 98 -6.09 4.26 5.09
CA SER A 98 -7.25 3.74 4.40
C SER A 98 -7.09 3.82 2.88
N LEU A 99 -7.87 2.98 2.21
CA LEU A 99 -8.09 2.96 0.78
C LEU A 99 -9.56 3.29 0.53
N ILE A 100 -9.84 4.35 -0.21
CA ILE A 100 -11.19 4.76 -0.58
C ILE A 100 -11.36 4.48 -2.06
N LEU A 101 -12.44 3.79 -2.41
CA LEU A 101 -12.77 3.43 -3.78
C LEU A 101 -14.15 3.97 -4.14
N ARG A 102 -14.27 4.45 -5.37
CA ARG A 102 -15.56 4.61 -6.06
C ARG A 102 -15.55 3.71 -7.28
N THR A 103 -16.53 2.83 -7.36
CA THR A 103 -16.62 1.72 -8.31
C THR A 103 -18.02 1.66 -8.89
N ASN A 104 -18.24 0.76 -9.84
CA ASN A 104 -19.59 0.36 -10.20
C ASN A 104 -20.26 -0.36 -9.03
N GLY A 105 -21.56 -0.13 -8.83
CA GLY A 105 -22.36 -0.65 -7.71
C GLY A 105 -23.22 -1.85 -8.03
N ASN A 106 -23.20 -2.36 -9.27
CA ASN A 106 -24.08 -3.42 -9.76
C ASN A 106 -23.25 -4.54 -10.40
N SER A 107 -23.28 -4.63 -11.73
CA SER A 107 -22.80 -5.79 -12.50
C SER A 107 -21.28 -5.86 -12.56
N TYR A 108 -20.60 -4.70 -12.54
CA TYR A 108 -19.14 -4.61 -12.69
C TYR A 108 -18.41 -4.29 -11.37
N CYS A 109 -19.06 -4.57 -10.25
CA CYS A 109 -18.60 -4.20 -8.91
C CYS A 109 -17.50 -5.16 -8.40
N PRO A 110 -16.30 -4.67 -8.04
CA PRO A 110 -15.25 -5.53 -7.48
C PRO A 110 -15.65 -6.10 -6.13
N LYS A 111 -15.26 -7.34 -5.86
CA LYS A 111 -15.60 -8.04 -4.62
C LYS A 111 -14.37 -8.24 -3.74
N THR A 112 -13.35 -8.92 -4.23
CA THR A 112 -12.14 -9.21 -3.47
C THR A 112 -10.96 -8.36 -3.94
N ILE A 113 -10.38 -7.62 -2.99
CA ILE A 113 -9.24 -6.74 -3.24
C ILE A 113 -8.05 -7.21 -2.37
N LYS A 114 -6.97 -7.66 -3.01
CA LYS A 114 -5.73 -8.06 -2.37
C LYS A 114 -4.70 -6.93 -2.46
N LEU A 115 -4.10 -6.55 -1.33
CA LEU A 115 -3.12 -5.47 -1.25
C LEU A 115 -1.72 -5.99 -1.00
N PHE A 116 -0.75 -5.49 -1.77
CA PHE A 116 0.67 -5.81 -1.62
C PHE A 116 1.48 -4.51 -1.52
N LYS A 117 2.64 -4.55 -0.88
CA LYS A 117 3.52 -3.38 -0.75
C LYS A 117 4.95 -3.71 -1.15
N ASN A 118 5.62 -2.75 -1.76
CA ASN A 118 7.06 -2.76 -2.07
C ASN A 118 7.53 -3.94 -2.93
N ASP A 119 6.63 -4.53 -3.71
CA ASP A 119 6.97 -5.57 -4.68
C ASP A 119 6.67 -5.06 -6.08
N LYS A 120 7.73 -4.79 -6.84
CA LYS A 120 7.68 -4.26 -8.20
C LYS A 120 7.40 -5.32 -9.26
N MET A 121 7.51 -6.58 -8.89
CA MET A 121 7.47 -7.72 -9.80
C MET A 121 6.14 -8.44 -9.66
N ILE A 122 5.05 -7.79 -9.23
CA ILE A 122 3.75 -8.43 -9.15
C ILE A 122 3.11 -8.42 -10.54
N ASP A 123 2.75 -9.62 -11.00
CA ASP A 123 2.05 -9.91 -12.25
C ASP A 123 1.11 -11.11 -12.05
N PHE A 124 0.31 -11.44 -13.05
CA PHE A 124 -0.65 -12.56 -12.97
C PHE A 124 0.02 -13.93 -12.81
N ASP A 125 1.27 -14.09 -13.26
CA ASP A 125 1.98 -15.36 -13.15
C ASP A 125 2.39 -15.67 -11.70
N ASN A 126 2.69 -14.65 -10.90
CA ASN A 126 3.20 -14.84 -9.54
C ASN A 126 2.27 -14.37 -8.42
N ILE A 127 1.22 -13.61 -8.72
CA ILE A 127 0.38 -12.98 -7.69
C ILE A 127 -0.29 -13.98 -6.75
N GLU A 128 -0.73 -15.13 -7.26
CA GLU A 128 -1.37 -16.18 -6.45
C GLU A 128 -0.38 -16.91 -5.53
N SER A 129 0.92 -16.88 -5.85
CA SER A 129 1.97 -17.44 -4.99
C SER A 129 2.38 -16.49 -3.86
N LYS A 130 2.09 -15.19 -4.00
CA LYS A 130 2.49 -14.15 -3.06
C LYS A 130 1.41 -13.94 -2.01
N LYS A 131 1.85 -13.76 -0.76
CA LYS A 131 0.94 -13.47 0.34
C LYS A 131 0.58 -11.97 0.34
N PRO A 132 -0.70 -11.59 0.20
CA PRO A 132 -1.09 -10.20 0.35
C PRO A 132 -0.88 -9.73 1.79
N VAL A 133 -0.56 -8.45 1.94
CA VAL A 133 -0.44 -7.78 3.24
C VAL A 133 -1.79 -7.75 3.95
N GLN A 134 -2.84 -7.48 3.19
CA GLN A 134 -4.23 -7.48 3.63
C GLN A 134 -5.13 -7.81 2.43
N THR A 135 -6.16 -8.62 2.68
CA THR A 135 -7.26 -8.86 1.74
C THR A 135 -8.49 -8.13 2.27
N LEU A 136 -9.22 -7.47 1.38
CA LEU A 136 -10.42 -6.69 1.65
C LEU A 136 -11.59 -7.29 0.87
N THR A 137 -12.77 -7.25 1.47
CA THR A 137 -14.04 -7.49 0.76
C THR A 137 -14.69 -6.14 0.53
N HIS A 138 -14.76 -5.70 -0.73
CA HIS A 138 -15.50 -4.51 -1.12
C HIS A 138 -16.98 -4.85 -1.15
N PRO A 139 -17.86 -4.04 -0.52
CA PRO A 139 -19.29 -4.25 -0.58
C PRO A 139 -19.83 -3.88 -1.96
N GLN A 140 -20.96 -4.45 -2.35
CA GLN A 140 -21.64 -4.12 -3.60
C GLN A 140 -22.34 -2.74 -3.49
N ILE A 141 -21.53 -1.68 -3.48
CA ILE A 141 -21.92 -0.27 -3.32
C ILE A 141 -21.09 0.54 -4.30
N GLY A 142 -21.74 1.40 -5.08
CA GLY A 142 -21.08 2.21 -6.10
C GLY A 142 -22.08 2.91 -7.01
N VAL A 143 -21.61 3.39 -8.15
CA VAL A 143 -22.44 4.04 -9.18
C VAL A 143 -23.24 2.97 -9.93
N ALA A 144 -24.54 3.19 -10.12
CA ALA A 144 -25.40 2.24 -10.82
C ALA A 144 -25.11 2.19 -12.34
N ASP A 145 -25.36 1.05 -12.98
CA ASP A 145 -25.05 0.82 -14.41
C ASP A 145 -25.72 1.86 -15.33
N ASP A 146 -27.00 2.14 -15.11
CA ASP A 146 -27.78 3.10 -15.90
C ASP A 146 -27.32 4.55 -15.72
N VAL A 147 -26.90 4.90 -14.51
CA VAL A 147 -26.32 6.21 -14.19
C VAL A 147 -24.93 6.35 -14.81
N GLU A 148 -24.09 5.32 -14.74
CA GLU A 148 -22.74 5.32 -15.33
C GLU A 148 -22.78 5.57 -16.84
N GLU A 149 -23.78 5.03 -17.53
CA GLU A 149 -23.94 5.17 -18.99
C GLU A 149 -24.49 6.53 -19.42
N SER A 150 -25.14 7.27 -18.52
CA SER A 150 -25.90 8.48 -18.85
C SER A 150 -25.35 9.79 -18.25
N GLU A 151 -24.57 9.71 -17.17
CA GLU A 151 -24.08 10.87 -16.42
C GLU A 151 -22.54 10.89 -16.31
N ASP A 152 -21.92 12.06 -16.48
CA ASP A 152 -20.47 12.23 -16.28
C ASP A 152 -20.08 12.56 -14.82
N ILE A 153 -21.03 13.08 -14.05
CA ILE A 153 -20.86 13.56 -12.69
C ILE A 153 -22.03 13.06 -11.86
N VAL A 154 -21.72 12.37 -10.78
CA VAL A 154 -22.73 11.80 -9.86
C VAL A 154 -22.41 12.30 -8.46
N GLU A 155 -23.26 13.17 -7.91
CA GLU A 155 -23.07 13.79 -6.59
C GLU A 155 -23.67 12.93 -5.47
N SER A 156 -23.08 11.76 -5.23
CA SER A 156 -23.47 10.85 -4.13
C SER A 156 -22.24 10.46 -3.31
N ASP A 157 -22.27 10.77 -2.01
CA ASP A 157 -21.23 10.35 -1.08
C ASP A 157 -21.38 8.87 -0.65
N ASN A 158 -22.56 8.27 -0.88
CA ASN A 158 -22.83 6.88 -0.51
C ASN A 158 -22.11 5.88 -1.43
N ASP A 159 -21.67 6.32 -2.61
CA ASP A 159 -20.99 5.47 -3.60
C ASP A 159 -19.51 5.27 -3.27
N PHE A 160 -18.98 5.98 -2.25
CA PHE A 160 -17.59 5.88 -1.82
C PHE A 160 -17.47 4.87 -0.68
N VAL A 161 -16.61 3.88 -0.86
CA VAL A 161 -16.31 2.88 0.16
C VAL A 161 -14.93 3.13 0.74
N GLU A 162 -14.86 3.42 2.03
CA GLU A 162 -13.59 3.52 2.77
C GLU A 162 -13.22 2.19 3.43
N HIS A 163 -12.10 1.62 3.01
CA HIS A 163 -11.47 0.44 3.60
C HIS A 163 -10.38 0.85 4.58
N PHE A 164 -10.62 0.69 5.88
CA PHE A 164 -9.61 0.91 6.91
C PHE A 164 -8.54 -0.18 6.88
N LEU A 165 -7.28 0.24 6.80
CA LEU A 165 -6.14 -0.67 6.72
C LEU A 165 -5.50 -0.88 8.09
N GLN A 166 -4.85 -2.03 8.24
CA GLN A 166 -4.05 -2.33 9.42
C GLN A 166 -2.76 -1.49 9.38
N ARG A 167 -2.83 -0.26 9.91
CA ARG A 167 -1.78 0.78 9.82
C ARG A 167 -0.37 0.28 10.17
N HIS A 168 -0.25 -0.68 11.09
CA HIS A 168 1.03 -1.27 11.50
C HIS A 168 1.66 -2.16 10.41
N LYS A 169 0.85 -2.81 9.56
CA LYS A 169 1.31 -3.60 8.41
C LYS A 169 1.66 -2.73 7.21
N PHE A 170 1.05 -1.55 7.09
CA PHE A 170 1.29 -0.63 5.98
C PHE A 170 2.19 0.54 6.34
N THR A 171 3.28 0.29 7.08
CA THR A 171 4.40 1.22 7.24
C THR A 171 5.45 1.00 6.15
N GLY A 172 6.23 2.04 5.83
CA GLY A 172 7.37 1.90 4.93
C GLY A 172 6.99 1.70 3.46
N VAL A 173 5.79 2.10 3.04
CA VAL A 173 5.26 1.84 1.70
C VAL A 173 5.88 2.83 0.71
N GLN A 174 6.62 2.32 -0.28
CA GLN A 174 7.15 3.07 -1.43
C GLN A 174 6.33 2.80 -2.69
N GLN A 175 5.69 1.63 -2.76
CA GLN A 175 4.74 1.26 -3.81
C GLN A 175 3.64 0.40 -3.19
N LEU A 176 2.39 0.72 -3.55
CA LEU A 176 1.22 -0.11 -3.26
C LEU A 176 0.81 -0.81 -4.56
N THR A 177 0.53 -2.11 -4.49
CA THR A 177 -0.11 -2.85 -5.57
C THR A 177 -1.49 -3.27 -5.10
N ILE A 178 -2.50 -2.89 -5.87
CA ILE A 178 -3.90 -3.27 -5.68
C ILE A 178 -4.21 -4.35 -6.71
N PHE A 179 -4.72 -5.49 -6.27
CA PHE A 179 -5.21 -6.53 -7.15
C PHE A 179 -6.68 -6.82 -6.86
N ILE A 180 -7.48 -6.73 -7.90
CA ILE A 180 -8.89 -7.13 -7.90
C ILE A 180 -8.93 -8.51 -8.54
N SER A 181 -9.42 -9.50 -7.78
CA SER A 181 -9.40 -10.90 -8.23
C SER A 181 -10.74 -11.41 -8.75
N ASP A 182 -11.85 -10.80 -8.31
CA ASP A 182 -13.21 -11.18 -8.69
C ASP A 182 -14.18 -10.00 -8.53
N ILE A 183 -15.34 -10.12 -9.18
CA ILE A 183 -16.48 -9.21 -9.06
C ILE A 183 -17.69 -9.94 -8.43
N TYR A 184 -18.77 -9.21 -8.19
CA TYR A 184 -19.99 -9.80 -7.62
C TYR A 184 -20.83 -10.58 -8.62
N ASP A 185 -20.95 -10.10 -9.85
CA ASP A 185 -21.74 -10.75 -10.89
C ASP A 185 -20.85 -11.68 -11.72
N GLU A 186 -20.98 -12.99 -11.51
CA GLU A 186 -20.19 -14.01 -12.22
C GLU A 186 -20.61 -14.19 -13.70
N SER A 187 -21.64 -13.46 -14.16
CA SER A 187 -22.04 -13.46 -15.58
C SER A 187 -21.36 -12.36 -16.40
N GLU A 188 -20.68 -11.42 -15.73
CA GLU A 188 -19.89 -10.37 -16.34
C GLU A 188 -18.39 -10.64 -16.16
N ASP A 189 -17.59 -10.23 -17.14
CA ASP A 189 -16.14 -10.47 -17.17
C ASP A 189 -15.34 -9.16 -17.08
N GLN A 190 -15.93 -8.11 -16.51
CA GLN A 190 -15.32 -6.79 -16.45
C GLN A 190 -15.46 -6.15 -15.06
N CYS A 191 -14.37 -5.64 -14.52
CA CYS A 191 -14.37 -4.78 -13.33
C CYS A 191 -14.34 -3.30 -13.75
N ARG A 192 -15.08 -2.44 -13.03
CA ARG A 192 -15.10 -0.98 -13.28
C ARG A 192 -14.79 -0.15 -12.03
N ILE A 193 -13.85 0.79 -12.18
CA ILE A 193 -13.40 1.71 -11.11
C ILE A 193 -13.44 3.15 -11.62
N HIS A 194 -14.05 4.05 -10.85
CA HIS A 194 -14.13 5.48 -11.17
C HIS A 194 -13.06 6.30 -10.45
N SER A 195 -12.76 5.97 -9.19
CA SER A 195 -11.75 6.72 -8.43
C SER A 195 -11.06 5.89 -7.35
N ILE A 196 -9.82 6.27 -7.05
CA ILE A 196 -9.01 5.73 -5.96
C ILE A 196 -8.46 6.90 -5.15
N GLU A 197 -8.68 6.88 -3.84
CA GLU A 197 -8.03 7.80 -2.89
C GLU A 197 -7.31 6.99 -1.81
N LEU A 198 -6.05 7.35 -1.56
CA LEU A 198 -5.25 6.78 -0.49
C LEU A 198 -5.08 7.81 0.60
N ARG A 199 -5.31 7.41 1.86
CA ARG A 199 -5.06 8.27 3.02
C ARG A 199 -3.99 7.70 3.92
N GLY A 200 -3.17 8.58 4.49
CA GLY A 200 -2.06 8.18 5.33
C GLY A 200 -1.15 9.31 5.73
N GLU A 201 0.07 8.94 6.14
CA GLU A 201 1.17 9.86 6.40
C GLU A 201 2.30 9.62 5.41
N PHE A 202 2.86 10.71 4.89
CA PHE A 202 4.03 10.68 4.02
C PHE A 202 5.25 11.21 4.78
N THR A 203 6.36 10.48 4.70
CA THR A 203 7.65 10.89 5.21
C THR A 203 8.62 10.97 4.04
N GLU A 204 9.18 12.15 3.79
CA GLU A 204 10.15 12.34 2.72
C GLU A 204 11.45 11.60 3.04
N LEU A 205 12.00 10.89 2.06
CA LEU A 205 13.28 10.21 2.19
C LEU A 205 14.36 11.12 1.60
N ASN A 206 15.04 11.87 2.47
CA ASN A 206 16.15 12.69 2.03
C ASN A 206 17.33 11.78 1.69
N LYS A 207 17.61 11.63 0.39
CA LYS A 207 18.83 10.97 -0.09
C LYS A 207 19.93 12.02 -0.14
N ASP A 208 20.38 12.49 1.01
CA ASP A 208 21.69 13.14 1.05
C ASP A 208 22.71 12.04 0.75
N PRO A 209 23.48 12.10 -0.36
CA PRO A 209 24.58 11.18 -0.54
C PRO A 209 25.54 11.47 0.62
N VAL A 210 25.75 10.48 1.49
CA VAL A 210 26.93 10.48 2.36
C VAL A 210 28.11 10.36 1.39
N ILE A 211 28.65 11.51 0.97
CA ILE A 211 29.94 11.57 0.30
C ILE A 211 30.94 11.19 1.38
N THR A 212 31.15 9.89 1.56
CA THR A 212 32.36 9.39 2.19
C THR A 212 33.50 9.81 1.27
N ILE A 213 34.02 11.02 1.50
CA ILE A 213 35.38 11.35 1.13
C ILE A 213 36.21 10.41 2.00
N TYR A 214 36.49 9.22 1.48
CA TYR A 214 37.61 8.45 1.99
C TYR A 214 38.82 9.29 1.60
N GLU A 215 39.41 9.93 2.60
CA GLU A 215 40.66 10.67 2.49
C GLU A 215 41.77 9.71 2.05
N SER A 216 41.80 9.37 0.76
CA SER A 216 43.02 8.90 0.10
C SER A 216 43.90 10.11 -0.17
N ALA A 217 44.25 10.86 0.88
CA ALA A 217 45.46 11.63 0.86
C ALA A 217 46.60 10.62 0.93
N ALA A 218 47.13 10.21 -0.24
CA ALA A 218 48.44 9.59 -0.26
C ALA A 218 49.41 10.58 0.40
N ASN A 219 49.83 10.28 1.63
CA ASN A 219 50.84 11.07 2.31
C ASN A 219 52.14 10.94 1.49
N PRO A 220 52.69 12.02 0.89
CA PRO A 220 53.87 11.94 0.03
C PRO A 220 55.16 11.55 0.77
N ALA A 221 55.10 11.28 2.07
CA ALA A 221 56.24 11.06 2.94
C ALA A 221 56.57 9.58 3.24
N ASP A 222 55.78 8.60 2.77
CA ASP A 222 55.96 7.18 3.19
C ASP A 222 56.54 6.23 2.13
N HIS A 223 57.12 6.77 1.06
CA HIS A 223 58.07 6.02 0.24
C HIS A 223 59.49 6.42 0.63
N LYS A 224 60.09 5.65 1.56
CA LYS A 224 61.54 5.71 1.79
C LYS A 224 62.24 5.28 0.49
N ASN A 225 62.90 6.24 -0.15
CA ASN A 225 63.88 5.99 -1.20
C ASN A 225 64.99 5.11 -0.64
N LEU A 226 64.89 3.80 -0.84
CA LEU A 226 66.04 2.91 -0.83
C LEU A 226 66.93 3.31 -2.01
N THR A 227 67.92 4.18 -1.76
CA THR A 227 69.31 4.08 -2.23
C THR A 227 70.02 5.44 -2.14
N ALA A 228 70.78 5.63 -1.06
CA ALA A 228 72.03 6.39 -1.05
C ALA A 228 72.88 5.65 0.00
N ALA A 229 73.88 4.86 -0.40
CA ALA A 229 75.23 5.38 -0.60
C ALA A 229 75.60 6.32 0.54
N ASP A 230 76.15 5.77 1.62
CA ASP A 230 77.24 6.35 2.43
C ASP A 230 77.29 5.68 3.82
N TYR A 231 78.16 4.68 3.94
CA TYR A 231 78.92 4.49 5.17
C TYR A 231 80.37 4.23 4.78
N GLN A 232 81.08 5.34 4.52
CA GLN A 232 82.51 5.42 4.70
C GLN A 232 82.84 5.05 6.14
N ASN A 233 83.44 3.88 6.35
CA ASN A 233 84.13 3.56 7.59
C ASN A 233 85.63 3.80 7.40
N ASN A 234 86.08 4.90 8.01
CA ASN A 234 87.36 5.15 8.68
C ASN A 234 88.62 4.33 8.32
N ILE A 235 89.60 5.05 7.77
CA ILE A 235 91.00 5.23 8.25
C ILE A 235 91.77 3.96 8.71
N GLN A 236 92.87 3.60 8.01
CA GLN A 236 94.22 3.59 8.59
C GLN A 236 95.34 3.55 7.53
N PHE A 237 96.31 4.47 7.64
CA PHE A 237 97.58 4.52 6.91
C PHE A 237 98.51 3.39 7.36
N GLY A 238 99.28 2.83 6.42
CA GLY A 238 100.36 1.89 6.73
C GLY A 238 101.23 1.56 5.51
N SER A 239 102.30 2.35 5.37
CA SER A 239 103.58 2.10 4.65
C SER A 239 103.58 1.78 3.16
#